data_AF-A0A9D8S8Q1-F1
#
_entry.id   AF-A0A9D8S8Q1-F1
#
_cell.length_a   1.000
_cell.length_b   1.000
_cell.length_c   1.000
_cell.angle_alpha   90.00
_cell.angle_beta   90.00
_cell.angle_gamma   90.00
#
_symmetry.space_group_name_H-M   'P 1'
#
loop_
_entity.id
_entity.type
_entity.pdbx_description
1 polymer ?
#
loop_
_entity_poly.entity_id
_entity_poly.type
_entity_poly.pdbx_seq_one_letter_code
_entity_poly.pdbx_strand_id
1 'polypeptide(L)'
;VCEKHDGILGNEYSFGSISDNSVIIRAIKKAEESDEIIVRLGEGTKKNIDSFTLTLGNGIESAREVYASEEYLGEATAQNGNLVTSFKPYEIKSFALKLKDFEATTEKAISTPVELPFNKNIITKQGELGGFKYTLPYEITPDKFTFAGVDYVINKDSEKNALVAQGQKIALPENAKKLSILCASLDGDKKVKFKVDGKETEKTVHDIFERPAKWDMYDFKEVAKIKDCKVALEITHCHKDWEDVTAKIMYFFEVSFDLNGEKEIVLPKDKSIVIISASTLNEAAAKSVSPLCEKVPERKFTFKMTRQEKRWYKERRKKKNLHDKKFYERKNWGKDY
;
A
#
# COMPACT_ATOMS: atom_id res chain seq x y z
N VAL A 1 -17.04 0.65 -16.08
CA VAL A 1 -18.48 0.99 -16.02
C VAL A 1 -19.15 -0.19 -15.35
N CYS A 2 -19.72 -0.01 -14.16
CA CYS A 2 -20.56 -1.03 -13.51
C CYS A 2 -21.91 -1.08 -14.23
N GLU A 3 -22.56 -2.25 -14.21
CA GLU A 3 -23.95 -2.36 -14.66
C GLU A 3 -24.85 -1.62 -13.67
N LYS A 4 -25.99 -1.11 -14.15
CA LYS A 4 -26.96 -0.45 -13.26
C LYS A 4 -27.51 -1.49 -12.28
N HIS A 5 -27.35 -1.23 -10.99
CA HIS A 5 -27.86 -2.07 -9.92
C HIS A 5 -28.52 -1.20 -8.85
N ASP A 6 -29.38 -1.81 -8.04
CA ASP A 6 -29.89 -1.14 -6.85
C ASP A 6 -28.77 -0.99 -5.82
N GLY A 7 -28.77 0.13 -5.12
CA GLY A 7 -27.79 0.45 -4.07
C GLY A 7 -28.50 0.98 -2.84
N ILE A 8 -27.92 0.68 -1.67
CA ILE A 8 -28.38 1.17 -0.36
C ILE A 8 -28.16 2.69 -0.20
N LEU A 9 -27.22 3.27 -0.93
CA LEU A 9 -26.95 4.70 -0.95
C LEU A 9 -27.80 5.36 -2.04
N GLY A 10 -28.28 6.57 -1.76
CA GLY A 10 -28.97 7.38 -2.75
C GLY A 10 -28.04 7.81 -3.89
N ASN A 11 -28.61 8.50 -4.89
CA ASN A 11 -27.85 9.03 -6.03
C ASN A 11 -26.80 10.07 -5.64
N GLU A 12 -26.95 10.69 -4.47
CA GLU A 12 -26.00 11.60 -3.86
C GLU A 12 -25.69 11.11 -2.45
N TYR A 13 -24.41 11.11 -2.08
CA TYR A 13 -23.95 10.70 -0.76
C TYR A 13 -22.82 11.61 -0.29
N SER A 14 -22.95 12.13 0.93
CA SER A 14 -21.88 12.82 1.63
C SER A 14 -21.37 11.93 2.74
N PHE A 15 -20.10 11.54 2.68
CA PHE A 15 -19.49 10.76 3.75
C PHE A 15 -19.29 11.58 5.04
N GLY A 16 -19.26 12.91 4.95
CA GLY A 16 -19.08 13.76 6.12
C GLY A 16 -19.21 15.25 5.84
N SER A 17 -19.39 16.01 6.91
CA SER A 17 -19.45 17.48 6.87
C SER A 17 -18.86 18.09 8.12
N ILE A 18 -18.41 19.34 7.99
CA ILE A 18 -17.90 20.16 9.09
C ILE A 18 -18.80 21.39 9.26
N SER A 19 -18.94 21.87 10.49
CA SER A 19 -19.78 23.03 10.82
C SER A 19 -19.11 24.38 10.60
N ASP A 20 -17.78 24.45 10.62
CA ASP A 20 -17.03 25.69 10.43
C ASP A 20 -15.81 25.48 9.51
N ASN A 21 -15.74 26.24 8.42
CA ASN A 21 -14.64 26.21 7.43
C ASN A 21 -13.32 26.79 7.96
N SER A 22 -13.33 27.35 9.18
CA SER A 22 -12.12 27.76 9.89
C SER A 22 -11.29 26.55 10.36
N VAL A 23 -11.90 25.36 10.45
CA VAL A 23 -11.23 24.09 10.73
C VAL A 23 -11.05 23.30 9.45
N ILE A 24 -9.84 22.80 9.23
CA ILE A 24 -9.46 22.04 8.04
C ILE A 24 -9.32 20.57 8.41
N ILE A 25 -9.98 19.70 7.64
CA ILE A 25 -9.70 18.26 7.67
C ILE A 25 -8.33 18.04 7.01
N ARG A 26 -7.36 17.60 7.82
CA ARG A 26 -5.99 17.30 7.38
C ARG A 26 -5.83 15.85 6.93
N ALA A 27 -6.59 14.94 7.54
CA ALA A 27 -6.57 13.52 7.20
C ALA A 27 -7.88 12.85 7.62
N ILE A 28 -8.32 11.87 6.81
CA ILE A 28 -9.30 10.84 7.17
C ILE A 28 -8.72 9.52 6.68
N LYS A 29 -8.54 8.55 7.58
CA LYS A 29 -8.09 7.19 7.22
C LYS A 29 -8.65 6.15 8.19
N LYS A 30 -8.52 4.86 7.86
CA LYS A 30 -8.69 3.80 8.87
C LYS A 30 -7.52 3.82 9.86
N ALA A 31 -7.77 3.45 11.12
CA ALA A 31 -6.72 3.20 12.10
C ALA A 31 -5.80 2.05 11.65
N GLU A 32 -4.57 2.03 12.16
CA GLU A 32 -3.61 0.97 11.81
C GLU A 32 -4.01 -0.39 12.41
N GLU A 33 -4.55 -0.40 13.63
CA GLU A 33 -4.77 -1.61 14.43
C GLU A 33 -6.25 -1.88 14.77
N SER A 34 -7.19 -1.07 14.24
CA SER A 34 -8.61 -1.20 14.52
C SER A 34 -9.48 -0.79 13.32
N ASP A 35 -10.79 -1.00 13.43
CA ASP A 35 -11.77 -0.52 12.45
C ASP A 35 -12.22 0.94 12.68
N GLU A 36 -11.61 1.64 13.64
CA GLU A 36 -11.88 3.06 13.87
C GLU A 36 -11.41 3.92 12.68
N ILE A 37 -12.05 5.08 12.51
CA ILE A 37 -11.63 6.11 11.55
C ILE A 37 -10.80 7.15 12.29
N ILE A 38 -9.57 7.36 11.84
CA ILE A 38 -8.70 8.44 12.31
C ILE A 38 -9.00 9.70 11.52
N VAL A 39 -9.31 10.78 12.22
CA VAL A 39 -9.48 12.11 11.64
C VAL A 39 -8.51 13.08 12.29
N ARG A 40 -7.78 13.84 11.46
CA ARG A 40 -6.95 14.96 11.93
C ARG A 40 -7.57 16.28 11.50
N LEU A 41 -7.79 17.15 12.46
CA LEU A 41 -8.40 18.46 12.30
C LEU A 41 -7.41 19.54 12.73
N GLY A 42 -7.44 20.70 12.07
CA GLY A 42 -6.64 21.85 12.50
C GLY A 42 -7.33 23.17 12.23
N GLU A 43 -7.32 24.06 13.21
CA GLU A 43 -7.78 25.43 13.06
C GLU A 43 -6.82 26.20 12.14
N GLY A 44 -7.35 26.84 11.09
CA GLY A 44 -6.57 27.44 10.01
C GLY A 44 -6.58 28.96 9.95
N THR A 45 -7.38 29.64 10.79
CA THR A 45 -7.72 31.06 10.66
C THR A 45 -7.35 31.92 11.87
N LYS A 46 -6.67 31.36 12.87
CA LYS A 46 -6.26 32.03 14.11
C LYS A 46 -7.45 32.45 14.98
N LYS A 47 -8.51 31.64 15.04
CA LYS A 47 -9.70 31.91 15.87
C LYS A 47 -9.83 30.90 17.01
N ASN A 48 -10.47 31.33 18.10
CA ASN A 48 -11.05 30.40 19.06
C ASN A 48 -12.39 29.92 18.50
N ILE A 49 -12.65 28.62 18.61
CA ILE A 49 -13.89 27.98 18.18
C ILE A 49 -14.40 27.18 19.38
N ASP A 50 -15.48 27.64 19.99
CA ASP A 50 -15.98 27.04 21.24
C ASP A 50 -16.81 25.76 20.99
N SER A 51 -17.44 25.66 19.82
CA SER A 51 -18.22 24.49 19.42
C SER A 51 -18.02 24.20 17.94
N PHE A 52 -17.32 23.12 17.66
CA PHE A 52 -17.13 22.54 16.35
C PHE A 52 -17.74 21.14 16.33
N THR A 53 -18.44 20.85 15.25
CA THR A 53 -19.00 19.53 14.96
C THR A 53 -18.49 18.95 13.64
N LEU A 54 -18.18 17.66 13.68
CA LEU A 54 -17.89 16.83 12.51
C LEU A 54 -18.92 15.70 12.44
N THR A 55 -19.50 15.52 11.26
CA THR A 55 -20.36 14.38 10.94
C THR A 55 -19.60 13.41 10.04
N LEU A 56 -19.79 12.10 10.24
CA LEU A 56 -19.25 11.06 9.37
C LEU A 56 -20.21 9.88 9.25
N GLY A 57 -20.29 9.31 8.05
CA GLY A 57 -21.06 8.11 7.75
C GLY A 57 -22.51 8.23 8.21
N ASN A 58 -22.99 7.21 8.94
CA ASN A 58 -24.34 7.19 9.53
C ASN A 58 -24.36 7.76 10.97
N GLY A 59 -23.27 8.38 11.40
CA GLY A 59 -23.08 8.92 12.72
C GLY A 59 -21.94 8.24 13.49
N ILE A 60 -21.38 8.99 14.42
CA ILE A 60 -20.29 8.59 15.30
C ILE A 60 -20.91 8.04 16.60
N GLU A 61 -20.56 6.81 16.93
CA GLU A 61 -20.97 6.13 18.16
C GLU A 61 -20.12 6.59 19.34
N SER A 62 -18.80 6.57 19.16
CA SER A 62 -17.83 7.00 20.17
C SER A 62 -16.62 7.66 19.55
N ALA A 63 -15.91 8.46 20.35
CA ALA A 63 -14.71 9.17 19.94
C ALA A 63 -13.72 9.22 21.09
N ARG A 64 -12.43 9.14 20.75
CA ARG A 64 -11.32 9.40 21.67
C ARG A 64 -10.31 10.31 20.99
N GLU A 65 -9.70 11.21 21.75
CA GLU A 65 -8.59 12.01 21.26
C GLU A 65 -7.32 11.16 21.27
N VAL A 66 -6.52 11.31 20.21
CA VAL A 66 -5.29 10.56 20.00
C VAL A 66 -4.17 11.47 19.57
N TYR A 67 -2.94 11.04 19.84
CA TYR A 67 -1.76 11.67 19.26
C TYR A 67 -1.70 11.44 17.75
N ALA A 68 -0.76 12.13 17.11
CA ALA A 68 -0.51 11.91 15.69
C ALA A 68 -0.08 10.47 15.35
N SER A 69 0.41 9.73 16.35
CA SER A 69 0.79 8.31 16.35
C SER A 69 -0.38 7.35 16.64
N GLU A 70 -1.62 7.85 16.79
CA GLU A 70 -2.84 7.06 17.13
C GLU A 70 -2.91 6.53 18.57
N GLU A 71 -1.86 6.75 19.36
CA GLU A 71 -1.85 6.47 20.80
C GLU A 71 -2.90 7.32 21.52
N TYR A 72 -3.58 6.72 22.50
CA TYR A 72 -4.62 7.37 23.29
C TYR A 72 -4.08 8.62 23.99
N LEU A 73 -4.79 9.74 23.84
CA LEU A 73 -4.49 11.00 24.52
C LEU A 73 -5.56 11.33 25.58
N GLY A 74 -6.83 11.09 25.29
CA GLY A 74 -7.92 11.37 26.22
C GLY A 74 -9.31 11.07 25.64
N GLU A 75 -10.32 11.29 26.47
CA GLU A 75 -11.72 11.17 26.06
C GLU A 75 -12.13 12.28 25.07
N ALA A 76 -13.02 11.96 24.14
CA ALA A 76 -13.63 12.95 23.26
C ALA A 76 -15.16 12.79 23.24
N THR A 77 -15.86 13.87 22.91
CA THR A 77 -17.33 13.87 22.98
C THR A 77 -17.94 13.47 21.65
N ALA A 78 -18.62 12.32 21.63
CA ALA A 78 -19.59 11.97 20.59
C ALA A 78 -21.01 12.29 21.09
N GLN A 79 -21.71 13.20 20.42
CA GLN A 79 -23.06 13.62 20.81
C GLN A 79 -23.97 13.66 19.59
N ASN A 80 -25.14 13.02 19.69
CA ASN A 80 -26.15 12.96 18.63
C ASN A 80 -25.59 12.45 17.28
N GLY A 81 -24.61 11.53 17.31
CA GLY A 81 -23.96 11.03 16.10
C GLY A 81 -22.84 11.92 15.54
N ASN A 82 -22.43 12.97 16.25
CA ASN A 82 -21.39 13.90 15.79
C ASN A 82 -20.23 13.92 16.78
N LEU A 83 -19.01 14.11 16.28
CA LEU A 83 -17.89 14.54 17.12
C LEU A 83 -18.13 16.00 17.49
N VAL A 84 -18.03 16.35 18.77
CA VAL A 84 -18.14 17.72 19.28
C VAL A 84 -16.85 18.08 19.99
N THR A 85 -16.21 19.19 19.60
CA THR A 85 -14.97 19.65 20.23
C THR A 85 -14.81 21.17 20.07
N SER A 86 -13.74 21.72 20.63
CA SER A 86 -13.35 23.12 20.50
C SER A 86 -11.91 23.24 19.99
N PHE A 87 -11.56 24.41 19.46
CA PHE A 87 -10.21 24.70 18.99
C PHE A 87 -9.72 26.06 19.49
N LYS A 88 -8.47 26.11 19.94
CA LYS A 88 -7.68 27.34 20.07
C LYS A 88 -7.07 27.73 18.71
N PRO A 89 -6.60 28.98 18.54
CA PRO A 89 -5.89 29.41 17.34
C PRO A 89 -4.76 28.45 16.95
N TYR A 90 -4.81 27.93 15.73
CA TYR A 90 -3.88 26.96 15.14
C TYR A 90 -3.72 25.63 15.87
N GLU A 91 -4.66 25.28 16.75
CA GLU A 91 -4.65 23.99 17.43
C GLU A 91 -4.93 22.85 16.44
N ILE A 92 -4.22 21.74 16.61
CA ILE A 92 -4.38 20.52 15.84
C ILE A 92 -4.80 19.42 16.79
N LYS A 93 -5.87 18.70 16.44
CA LYS A 93 -6.36 17.56 17.20
C LYS A 93 -6.55 16.36 16.28
N SER A 94 -6.28 15.17 16.80
CA SER A 94 -6.57 13.92 16.10
C SER A 94 -7.54 13.10 16.94
N PHE A 95 -8.48 12.43 16.27
CA PHE A 95 -9.49 11.61 16.93
C PHE A 95 -9.56 10.25 16.28
N ALA A 96 -9.74 9.20 17.09
CA ALA A 96 -10.19 7.90 16.62
C ALA A 96 -11.70 7.82 16.85
N LEU A 97 -12.44 7.50 15.79
CA LEU A 97 -13.90 7.54 15.76
C LEU A 97 -14.43 6.14 15.44
N LYS A 98 -15.32 5.63 16.29
CA LYS A 98 -16.14 4.47 15.97
C LYS A 98 -17.44 4.94 15.34
N LEU A 99 -17.73 4.52 14.11
CA LEU A 99 -19.00 4.83 13.46
C LEU A 99 -20.09 3.89 13.98
N LYS A 100 -21.33 4.37 13.98
CA LYS A 100 -22.50 3.53 14.23
C LYS A 100 -22.60 2.44 13.17
N ASP A 101 -23.03 1.26 13.61
CA ASP A 101 -23.32 0.16 12.69
C ASP A 101 -24.37 0.59 11.65
N PHE A 102 -24.23 0.05 10.45
CA PHE A 102 -25.20 0.25 9.38
C PHE A 102 -26.11 -0.98 9.30
N GLU A 103 -27.42 -0.76 9.37
CA GLU A 103 -28.40 -1.85 9.46
C GLU A 103 -28.54 -2.69 8.17
N ALA A 104 -28.01 -2.22 7.02
CA ALA A 104 -28.06 -3.03 5.81
C ALA A 104 -26.99 -4.13 5.84
N THR A 105 -27.45 -5.36 6.02
CA THR A 105 -26.70 -6.58 5.77
C THR A 105 -26.61 -6.84 4.27
N THR A 106 -25.62 -6.24 3.61
CA THR A 106 -25.17 -6.76 2.32
C THR A 106 -24.30 -8.00 2.58
N GLU A 107 -24.38 -9.01 1.72
CA GLU A 107 -23.41 -10.10 1.77
C GLU A 107 -22.01 -9.53 1.55
N LYS A 108 -21.13 -9.67 2.55
CA LYS A 108 -19.75 -9.22 2.43
C LYS A 108 -19.05 -10.02 1.34
N ALA A 109 -18.23 -9.35 0.53
CA ALA A 109 -17.36 -10.01 -0.42
C ALA A 109 -16.55 -11.12 0.28
N ILE A 110 -16.56 -12.31 -0.31
CA ILE A 110 -15.85 -13.49 0.18
C ILE A 110 -14.57 -13.63 -0.64
N SER A 111 -13.43 -13.53 0.06
CA SER A 111 -12.12 -13.86 -0.50
C SER A 111 -11.85 -15.35 -0.31
N THR A 112 -11.41 -16.03 -1.36
CA THR A 112 -11.05 -17.45 -1.32
C THR A 112 -9.62 -17.63 -1.82
N PRO A 113 -8.69 -18.14 -1.00
CA PRO A 113 -7.33 -18.45 -1.44
C PRO A 113 -7.32 -19.43 -2.61
N VAL A 114 -6.46 -19.16 -3.59
CA VAL A 114 -6.22 -20.06 -4.72
C VAL A 114 -5.05 -20.97 -4.38
N GLU A 115 -5.21 -22.27 -4.57
CA GLU A 115 -4.14 -23.23 -4.36
C GLU A 115 -3.06 -23.06 -5.44
N LEU A 116 -1.82 -22.84 -5.00
CA LEU A 116 -0.67 -22.64 -5.88
C LEU A 116 0.33 -23.80 -5.72
N PRO A 117 0.82 -24.41 -6.82
CA PRO A 117 1.81 -25.48 -6.77
C PRO A 117 3.21 -24.90 -6.53
N PHE A 118 3.46 -24.38 -5.32
CA PHE A 118 4.71 -23.73 -4.95
C PHE A 118 5.93 -24.63 -5.24
N ASN A 119 6.99 -24.02 -5.79
CA ASN A 119 8.15 -24.74 -6.30
C ASN A 119 9.49 -24.19 -5.78
N LYS A 120 9.48 -23.08 -5.05
CA LYS A 120 10.66 -22.44 -4.45
C LYS A 120 10.36 -21.93 -3.04
N ASN A 121 11.43 -21.71 -2.30
CA ASN A 121 11.40 -21.04 -1.01
C ASN A 121 11.87 -19.59 -1.18
N ILE A 122 11.03 -18.59 -0.88
CA ILE A 122 11.40 -17.18 -0.82
C ILE A 122 11.33 -16.60 0.59
N ILE A 123 10.71 -17.29 1.56
CA ILE A 123 10.57 -16.81 2.93
C ILE A 123 11.48 -17.63 3.83
N THR A 124 12.44 -17.00 4.49
CA THR A 124 13.45 -17.70 5.29
C THR A 124 13.57 -17.09 6.67
N LYS A 125 13.91 -17.91 7.67
CA LYS A 125 14.39 -17.38 8.94
C LYS A 125 15.81 -16.86 8.78
N GLN A 126 16.24 -16.02 9.72
CA GLN A 126 17.62 -15.55 9.77
C GLN A 126 18.58 -16.74 9.87
N GLY A 127 19.65 -16.73 9.07
CA GLY A 127 20.61 -17.83 9.01
C GLY A 127 20.17 -19.04 8.18
N GLU A 128 19.08 -18.96 7.40
CA GLU A 128 18.68 -19.99 6.43
C GLU A 128 18.91 -19.54 4.97
N LEU A 129 19.17 -20.51 4.09
CA LEU A 129 19.19 -20.28 2.63
C LEU A 129 17.82 -20.58 2.03
N GLY A 130 17.37 -19.70 1.14
CA GLY A 130 16.21 -19.95 0.30
C GLY A 130 16.58 -20.27 -1.14
N GLY A 131 15.55 -20.32 -1.99
CA GLY A 131 15.64 -20.61 -3.41
C GLY A 131 16.00 -19.41 -4.29
N PHE A 132 16.29 -18.25 -3.69
CA PHE A 132 16.59 -16.99 -4.37
C PHE A 132 17.78 -16.29 -3.72
N LYS A 133 18.40 -15.36 -4.46
CA LYS A 133 19.51 -14.52 -3.96
C LYS A 133 19.09 -13.64 -2.78
N TYR A 134 17.85 -13.15 -2.82
CA TYR A 134 17.24 -12.35 -1.78
C TYR A 134 15.93 -13.01 -1.37
N THR A 135 15.71 -13.15 -0.06
CA THR A 135 14.52 -13.77 0.50
C THR A 135 13.85 -12.83 1.49
N LEU A 136 12.54 -13.02 1.65
CA LEU A 136 11.72 -12.33 2.62
C LEU A 136 12.03 -12.86 4.03
N PRO A 137 12.21 -11.99 5.03
CA PRO A 137 12.39 -12.41 6.41
C PRO A 137 11.08 -12.94 7.01
N TYR A 138 11.13 -14.13 7.61
CA TYR A 138 9.97 -14.81 8.18
C TYR A 138 9.24 -13.98 9.25
N GLU A 139 10.00 -13.26 10.07
CA GLU A 139 9.52 -12.54 11.26
C GLU A 139 8.74 -11.26 10.95
N ILE A 140 8.96 -10.64 9.78
CA ILE A 140 8.20 -9.46 9.33
C ILE A 140 7.24 -9.77 8.18
N THR A 141 7.29 -10.98 7.62
CA THR A 141 6.32 -11.42 6.60
C THR A 141 5.02 -11.84 7.30
N PRO A 142 3.88 -11.18 7.01
CA PRO A 142 2.62 -11.50 7.65
C PRO A 142 2.09 -12.87 7.22
N ASP A 143 1.34 -13.55 8.09
CA ASP A 143 0.63 -14.79 7.75
C ASP A 143 -0.53 -14.54 6.79
N LYS A 144 -1.22 -13.42 7.00
CA LYS A 144 -2.34 -12.97 6.19
C LYS A 144 -2.47 -11.46 6.26
N PHE A 145 -3.02 -10.87 5.21
CA PHE A 145 -3.38 -9.46 5.20
C PHE A 145 -4.46 -9.20 4.14
N THR A 146 -5.17 -8.09 4.27
CA THR A 146 -6.19 -7.66 3.31
C THR A 146 -5.66 -6.49 2.50
N PHE A 147 -5.74 -6.58 1.17
CA PHE A 147 -5.41 -5.48 0.28
C PHE A 147 -6.47 -5.33 -0.80
N ALA A 148 -6.98 -4.10 -0.99
CA ALA A 148 -8.03 -3.79 -1.97
C ALA A 148 -9.26 -4.75 -1.87
N GLY A 149 -9.65 -5.11 -0.65
CA GLY A 149 -10.78 -6.00 -0.36
C GLY A 149 -10.51 -7.49 -0.59
N VAL A 150 -9.27 -7.88 -0.91
CA VAL A 150 -8.87 -9.28 -1.10
C VAL A 150 -7.99 -9.72 0.06
N ASP A 151 -8.35 -10.84 0.67
CA ASP A 151 -7.54 -11.47 1.72
C ASP A 151 -6.48 -12.38 1.08
N TYR A 152 -5.23 -12.11 1.39
CA TYR A 152 -4.08 -12.91 1.00
C TYR A 152 -3.63 -13.77 2.18
N VAL A 153 -3.34 -15.04 1.90
CA VAL A 153 -2.73 -15.98 2.85
C VAL A 153 -1.32 -16.31 2.35
N ILE A 154 -0.34 -16.21 3.24
CA ILE A 154 1.07 -16.45 2.94
C ILE A 154 1.51 -17.77 3.60
N ASN A 155 1.95 -18.74 2.80
CA ASN A 155 2.34 -20.06 3.29
C ASN A 155 3.78 -20.10 3.84
N LYS A 156 4.12 -19.22 4.78
CA LYS A 156 5.49 -19.02 5.26
C LYS A 156 6.11 -20.25 5.95
N ASP A 157 5.29 -21.14 6.49
CA ASP A 157 5.74 -22.37 7.17
C ASP A 157 5.98 -23.56 6.22
N SER A 158 5.65 -23.42 4.93
CA SER A 158 5.91 -24.45 3.93
C SER A 158 7.35 -24.43 3.46
N GLU A 159 7.94 -25.61 3.21
CA GLU A 159 9.26 -25.76 2.57
C GLU A 159 9.32 -25.02 1.22
N LYS A 160 8.19 -24.97 0.52
CA LYS A 160 8.01 -24.21 -0.72
C LYS A 160 6.85 -23.24 -0.54
N ASN A 161 7.15 -21.95 -0.60
CA ASN A 161 6.24 -20.85 -0.30
C ASN A 161 6.21 -19.78 -1.41
N ALA A 162 6.83 -20.08 -2.56
CA ALA A 162 6.82 -19.24 -3.75
C ALA A 162 6.66 -20.09 -5.03
N LEU A 163 5.97 -19.51 -6.01
CA LEU A 163 5.79 -20.07 -7.34
C LEU A 163 6.53 -19.22 -8.35
N VAL A 164 7.57 -19.80 -8.96
CA VAL A 164 8.21 -19.23 -10.14
C VAL A 164 7.36 -19.57 -11.37
N ALA A 165 6.97 -18.55 -12.14
CA ALA A 165 6.11 -18.71 -13.30
C ALA A 165 6.81 -19.44 -14.45
N GLN A 166 6.29 -20.60 -14.83
CA GLN A 166 6.84 -21.52 -15.84
C GLN A 166 5.73 -22.07 -16.76
N GLY A 167 4.58 -21.39 -16.84
CA GLY A 167 3.45 -21.84 -17.64
C GLY A 167 2.50 -22.81 -16.93
N GLN A 168 2.51 -22.83 -15.59
CA GLN A 168 1.59 -23.64 -14.80
C GLN A 168 0.14 -23.22 -15.08
N LYS A 169 -0.74 -24.22 -15.04
CA LYS A 169 -2.20 -24.07 -15.08
C LYS A 169 -2.70 -24.08 -13.65
N ILE A 170 -3.45 -23.05 -13.27
CA ILE A 170 -4.01 -22.89 -11.93
C ILE A 170 -5.53 -22.90 -12.07
N ALA A 171 -6.18 -23.81 -11.36
CA ALA A 171 -7.63 -23.88 -11.30
C ALA A 171 -8.18 -22.71 -10.47
N LEU A 172 -9.31 -22.17 -10.91
CA LEU A 172 -10.02 -21.08 -10.24
C LEU A 172 -11.31 -21.62 -9.61
N PRO A 173 -11.66 -21.18 -8.39
CA PRO A 173 -12.94 -21.51 -7.77
C PRO A 173 -14.14 -21.11 -8.63
N GLU A 174 -15.23 -21.87 -8.53
CA GLU A 174 -16.49 -21.49 -9.17
C GLU A 174 -17.02 -20.17 -8.60
N ASN A 175 -17.78 -19.42 -9.41
CA ASN A 175 -18.39 -18.14 -9.05
C ASN A 175 -17.43 -17.00 -8.70
N ALA A 176 -16.12 -17.16 -8.93
CA ALA A 176 -15.18 -16.06 -8.81
C ALA A 176 -15.47 -14.95 -9.83
N LYS A 177 -15.47 -13.70 -9.37
CA LYS A 177 -15.64 -12.47 -10.18
C LYS A 177 -14.36 -11.67 -10.33
N LYS A 178 -13.38 -11.91 -9.47
CA LYS A 178 -12.04 -11.34 -9.56
C LYS A 178 -11.01 -12.40 -9.19
N LEU A 179 -9.88 -12.45 -9.90
CA LEU A 179 -8.65 -13.08 -9.45
C LEU A 179 -7.64 -11.99 -9.09
N SER A 180 -6.94 -12.14 -7.98
CA SER A 180 -5.90 -11.23 -7.52
C SER A 180 -4.63 -12.03 -7.22
N ILE A 181 -3.55 -11.75 -7.95
CA ILE A 181 -2.26 -12.43 -7.79
C ILE A 181 -1.27 -11.48 -7.13
N LEU A 182 -0.64 -11.91 -6.05
CA LEU A 182 0.43 -11.19 -5.37
C LEU A 182 1.78 -11.63 -5.94
N CYS A 183 2.41 -10.77 -6.74
CA CYS A 183 3.61 -11.13 -7.49
C CYS A 183 4.58 -9.98 -7.69
N ALA A 184 5.81 -10.33 -8.05
CA ALA A 184 6.86 -9.39 -8.39
C ALA A 184 7.80 -9.99 -9.46
N SER A 185 8.51 -9.10 -10.14
CA SER A 185 9.59 -9.43 -11.07
C SER A 185 10.93 -9.34 -10.34
N LEU A 186 11.81 -10.29 -10.59
CA LEU A 186 13.19 -10.28 -10.09
C LEU A 186 14.17 -9.58 -11.04
N ASP A 187 13.69 -9.05 -12.17
CA ASP A 187 14.53 -8.55 -13.26
C ASP A 187 13.87 -7.38 -14.01
N GLY A 188 13.60 -6.29 -13.30
CA GLY A 188 12.98 -5.08 -13.86
C GLY A 188 11.47 -5.22 -14.06
N ASP A 189 10.79 -4.10 -14.27
CA ASP A 189 9.36 -4.09 -14.65
C ASP A 189 9.18 -4.82 -15.99
N LYS A 190 8.24 -5.77 -16.06
CA LYS A 190 7.98 -6.56 -17.27
C LYS A 190 6.51 -6.56 -17.65
N LYS A 191 6.23 -6.49 -18.95
CA LYS A 191 4.93 -6.83 -19.51
C LYS A 191 4.91 -8.31 -19.83
N VAL A 192 4.00 -9.04 -19.20
CA VAL A 192 3.87 -10.49 -19.35
C VAL A 192 2.44 -10.87 -19.69
N LYS A 193 2.28 -11.98 -20.38
CA LYS A 193 0.98 -12.48 -20.84
C LYS A 193 0.52 -13.64 -19.97
N PHE A 194 -0.68 -13.48 -19.40
CA PHE A 194 -1.42 -14.55 -18.75
C PHE A 194 -2.49 -15.07 -19.71
N LYS A 195 -2.92 -16.32 -19.58
CA LYS A 195 -4.07 -16.85 -20.33
C LYS A 195 -5.18 -17.22 -19.38
N VAL A 196 -6.31 -16.54 -19.42
CA VAL A 196 -7.50 -16.88 -18.63
C VAL A 196 -8.46 -17.62 -19.56
N ASP A 197 -8.72 -18.91 -19.30
CA ASP A 197 -9.44 -19.83 -20.20
C ASP A 197 -9.00 -19.71 -21.68
N GLY A 198 -7.68 -19.62 -21.90
CA GLY A 198 -7.07 -19.52 -23.23
C GLY A 198 -6.97 -18.11 -23.81
N LYS A 199 -7.69 -17.11 -23.27
CA LYS A 199 -7.61 -15.71 -23.70
C LYS A 199 -6.37 -15.01 -23.13
N GLU A 200 -5.50 -14.52 -24.01
CA GLU A 200 -4.32 -13.76 -23.60
C GLU A 200 -4.69 -12.39 -23.02
N THR A 201 -4.18 -12.10 -21.82
CA THR A 201 -4.26 -10.79 -21.16
C THR A 201 -2.86 -10.36 -20.76
N GLU A 202 -2.41 -9.21 -21.27
CA GLU A 202 -1.12 -8.61 -20.89
C GLU A 202 -1.27 -7.81 -19.59
N LYS A 203 -0.32 -7.99 -18.67
CA LYS A 203 -0.22 -7.26 -17.41
C LYS A 203 1.23 -6.84 -17.18
N THR A 204 1.42 -5.72 -16.51
CA THR A 204 2.73 -5.33 -15.99
C THR A 204 2.94 -6.00 -14.64
N VAL A 205 4.06 -6.70 -14.47
CA VAL A 205 4.57 -7.15 -13.17
C VAL A 205 5.78 -6.30 -12.85
N HIS A 206 5.73 -5.60 -11.72
CA HIS A 206 6.77 -4.65 -11.34
C HIS A 206 7.94 -5.34 -10.62
N ASP A 207 9.11 -4.73 -10.74
CA ASP A 207 10.35 -5.15 -10.10
C ASP A 207 10.23 -5.10 -8.57
N ILE A 208 10.75 -6.14 -7.93
CA ILE A 208 10.71 -6.34 -6.48
C ILE A 208 11.52 -5.31 -5.69
N PHE A 209 12.51 -4.65 -6.30
CA PHE A 209 13.39 -3.67 -5.64
C PHE A 209 13.23 -2.23 -6.16
N GLU A 210 12.71 -2.03 -7.37
CA GLU A 210 12.53 -0.67 -7.91
C GLU A 210 11.37 0.04 -7.20
N ARG A 211 11.74 1.09 -6.46
CA ARG A 211 10.83 1.95 -5.69
C ARG A 211 9.59 2.36 -6.51
N PRO A 212 8.37 2.18 -5.96
CA PRO A 212 7.11 2.61 -6.58
C PRO A 212 7.07 4.11 -6.87
N ALA A 213 7.71 4.92 -6.03
CA ALA A 213 7.86 6.35 -6.22
C ALA A 213 9.28 6.79 -5.89
N LYS A 214 9.76 7.79 -6.62
CA LYS A 214 11.01 8.51 -6.33
C LYS A 214 10.84 9.98 -6.69
N TRP A 215 11.68 10.81 -6.09
CA TRP A 215 11.73 12.25 -6.30
C TRP A 215 13.08 12.66 -6.89
N ASP A 216 13.20 13.91 -7.32
CA ASP A 216 14.45 14.42 -7.86
C ASP A 216 15.56 14.34 -6.82
N MET A 217 16.57 13.51 -7.10
CA MET A 217 17.78 13.41 -6.30
C MET A 217 18.99 13.77 -7.16
N TYR A 218 19.57 14.94 -6.86
CA TYR A 218 20.70 15.48 -7.64
C TYR A 218 21.90 14.52 -7.70
N ASP A 219 22.27 13.95 -6.55
CA ASP A 219 23.42 13.04 -6.43
C ASP A 219 23.29 11.77 -7.26
N PHE A 220 22.06 11.29 -7.42
CA PHE A 220 21.76 10.08 -8.17
C PHE A 220 21.35 10.36 -9.61
N LYS A 221 21.25 11.65 -10.00
CA LYS A 221 20.67 12.10 -11.28
C LYS A 221 19.29 11.50 -11.51
N GLU A 222 18.54 11.32 -10.42
CA GLU A 222 17.19 10.79 -10.47
C GLU A 222 16.20 11.92 -10.73
N VAL A 223 15.17 11.60 -11.50
CA VAL A 223 13.99 12.44 -11.70
C VAL A 223 12.81 11.78 -11.02
N ALA A 224 11.88 12.61 -10.57
CA ALA A 224 10.64 12.16 -9.99
C ALA A 224 9.90 11.21 -10.95
N LYS A 225 9.46 10.07 -10.42
CA LYS A 225 8.71 9.04 -11.14
C LYS A 225 7.78 8.38 -10.14
N ILE A 226 6.54 8.15 -10.56
CA ILE A 226 5.56 7.34 -9.83
C ILE A 226 5.12 6.23 -10.77
N LYS A 227 5.25 4.98 -10.32
CA LYS A 227 4.74 3.81 -11.04
C LYS A 227 3.22 3.76 -10.87
N ASP A 228 2.53 3.44 -11.96
CA ASP A 228 1.12 3.04 -11.91
C ASP A 228 1.07 1.58 -11.42
N CYS A 229 1.17 1.39 -10.11
CA CYS A 229 1.21 0.08 -9.49
C CYS A 229 0.41 0.05 -8.18
N LYS A 230 0.06 -1.15 -7.75
CA LYS A 230 -0.63 -1.42 -6.50
C LYS A 230 0.31 -2.21 -5.60
N VAL A 231 1.01 -1.51 -4.71
CA VAL A 231 1.93 -2.10 -3.73
C VAL A 231 1.08 -2.77 -2.66
N ALA A 232 0.98 -4.10 -2.72
CA ALA A 232 0.13 -4.86 -1.81
C ALA A 232 0.91 -5.30 -0.56
N LEU A 233 2.21 -5.54 -0.69
CA LEU A 233 3.08 -5.91 0.42
C LEU A 233 4.43 -5.19 0.28
N GLU A 234 4.88 -4.58 1.37
CA GLU A 234 6.18 -3.94 1.51
C GLU A 234 6.92 -4.57 2.70
N ILE A 235 8.13 -5.05 2.48
CA ILE A 235 8.98 -5.69 3.49
C ILE A 235 10.27 -4.88 3.58
N THR A 236 10.57 -4.36 4.77
CA THR A 236 11.57 -3.29 5.00
C THR A 236 13.03 -3.72 4.82
N HIS A 237 13.30 -5.01 4.84
CA HIS A 237 14.62 -5.60 4.63
C HIS A 237 14.49 -7.01 4.04
N CYS A 238 15.62 -7.58 3.62
CA CYS A 238 15.65 -8.92 3.04
C CYS A 238 16.84 -9.71 3.54
N HIS A 239 16.76 -11.03 3.54
CA HIS A 239 17.91 -11.88 3.78
C HIS A 239 18.72 -12.06 2.49
N LYS A 240 20.04 -12.10 2.61
CA LYS A 240 20.97 -12.45 1.53
C LYS A 240 22.19 -13.11 2.13
N ASP A 241 22.57 -14.28 1.62
CA ASP A 241 23.73 -15.02 2.12
C ASP A 241 23.71 -15.13 3.66
N TRP A 242 22.59 -15.59 4.23
CA TRP A 242 22.39 -15.81 5.68
C TRP A 242 22.24 -14.55 6.55
N GLU A 243 22.47 -13.36 5.99
CA GLU A 243 22.47 -12.09 6.72
C GLU A 243 21.31 -11.17 6.34
N ASP A 244 20.97 -10.25 7.26
CA ASP A 244 20.01 -9.19 7.01
C ASP A 244 20.63 -8.08 6.16
N VAL A 245 20.07 -7.87 4.98
CA VAL A 245 20.33 -6.68 4.18
C VAL A 245 19.29 -5.63 4.54
N THR A 246 19.62 -4.88 5.61
CA THR A 246 18.78 -3.77 6.08
C THR A 246 18.57 -2.71 5.00
N ALA A 247 17.40 -2.05 5.07
CA ALA A 247 16.95 -0.99 4.17
C ALA A 247 16.72 -1.39 2.71
N LYS A 248 17.03 -2.62 2.31
CA LYS A 248 16.72 -3.14 0.98
C LYS A 248 15.28 -3.65 0.94
N ILE A 249 14.38 -2.74 0.63
CA ILE A 249 12.94 -2.99 0.62
C ILE A 249 12.56 -3.95 -0.52
N MET A 250 11.74 -4.94 -0.22
CA MET A 250 11.12 -5.85 -1.19
C MET A 250 9.63 -5.53 -1.34
N TYR A 251 9.18 -5.35 -2.57
CA TYR A 251 7.80 -5.03 -2.92
C TYR A 251 7.11 -6.19 -3.64
N PHE A 252 5.89 -6.51 -3.24
CA PHE A 252 4.98 -7.34 -4.03
C PHE A 252 3.74 -6.56 -4.44
N PHE A 253 3.29 -6.80 -5.66
CA PHE A 253 2.26 -6.02 -6.31
C PHE A 253 1.04 -6.86 -6.61
N GLU A 254 -0.14 -6.23 -6.57
CA GLU A 254 -1.38 -6.84 -7.03
C GLU A 254 -1.44 -6.82 -8.56
N VAL A 255 -1.65 -8.00 -9.15
CA VAL A 255 -2.06 -8.16 -10.55
C VAL A 255 -3.42 -8.83 -10.57
N SER A 256 -4.46 -8.07 -10.94
CA SER A 256 -5.84 -8.54 -10.93
C SER A 256 -6.44 -8.81 -12.31
N PHE A 257 -7.42 -9.70 -12.35
CA PHE A 257 -8.24 -10.04 -13.51
C PHE A 257 -9.72 -9.98 -13.12
N ASP A 258 -10.54 -9.35 -13.95
CA ASP A 258 -12.00 -9.46 -13.85
C ASP A 258 -12.39 -10.81 -14.48
N LEU A 259 -13.23 -11.57 -13.78
CA LEU A 259 -13.69 -12.91 -14.19
C LEU A 259 -15.21 -12.91 -14.42
N ASN A 260 -15.65 -13.67 -15.40
CA ASN A 260 -17.03 -13.94 -15.73
C ASN A 260 -17.27 -15.44 -15.96
N GLY A 261 -16.78 -16.27 -15.03
CA GLY A 261 -16.97 -17.72 -15.04
C GLY A 261 -15.80 -18.53 -15.58
N GLU A 262 -14.66 -17.89 -15.84
CA GLU A 262 -13.45 -18.61 -16.23
C GLU A 262 -12.93 -19.51 -15.09
N LYS A 263 -12.37 -20.65 -15.46
CA LYS A 263 -12.03 -21.75 -14.53
C LYS A 263 -10.55 -22.02 -14.40
N GLU A 264 -9.73 -21.50 -15.30
CA GLU A 264 -8.29 -21.72 -15.33
C GLU A 264 -7.56 -20.43 -15.69
N ILE A 265 -6.42 -20.21 -15.03
CA ILE A 265 -5.40 -19.28 -15.48
C ILE A 265 -4.09 -20.00 -15.77
N VAL A 266 -3.49 -19.70 -16.91
CA VAL A 266 -2.13 -20.12 -17.27
C VAL A 266 -1.18 -18.96 -17.02
N LEU A 267 -0.19 -19.21 -16.16
CA LEU A 267 0.85 -18.25 -15.81
C LEU A 267 1.81 -18.01 -16.99
N PRO A 268 2.53 -16.87 -17.03
CA PRO A 268 3.59 -16.67 -18.01
C PRO A 268 4.72 -17.70 -17.86
N LYS A 269 5.44 -17.96 -18.95
CA LYS A 269 6.69 -18.73 -18.93
C LYS A 269 7.88 -17.80 -18.73
N ASP A 270 8.00 -17.23 -17.54
CA ASP A 270 9.08 -16.29 -17.21
C ASP A 270 9.60 -16.55 -15.77
N LYS A 271 10.82 -17.07 -15.68
CA LYS A 271 11.45 -17.46 -14.42
C LYS A 271 11.76 -16.28 -13.49
N SER A 272 11.68 -15.05 -13.99
CA SER A 272 11.83 -13.85 -13.16
C SER A 272 10.54 -13.44 -12.44
N ILE A 273 9.38 -14.00 -12.83
CA ILE A 273 8.11 -13.69 -12.17
C ILE A 273 7.89 -14.66 -11.01
N VAL A 274 7.75 -14.11 -9.81
CA VAL A 274 7.53 -14.86 -8.58
C VAL A 274 6.17 -14.47 -7.99
N ILE A 275 5.39 -15.49 -7.64
CA ILE A 275 4.07 -15.37 -7.01
C ILE A 275 4.17 -15.97 -5.61
N ILE A 276 3.69 -15.26 -4.60
CA ILE A 276 3.70 -15.74 -3.21
C ILE A 276 2.30 -16.00 -2.66
N SER A 277 1.26 -15.48 -3.32
CA SER A 277 -0.14 -15.71 -2.96
C SER A 277 -1.07 -15.36 -4.11
N ALA A 278 -2.24 -15.96 -4.13
CA ALA A 278 -3.33 -15.57 -5.01
C ALA A 278 -4.66 -15.89 -4.33
N SER A 279 -5.66 -15.04 -4.58
CA SER A 279 -7.01 -15.22 -4.05
C SER A 279 -8.04 -14.76 -5.07
N THR A 280 -9.23 -15.35 -5.04
CA THR A 280 -10.39 -14.88 -5.78
C THR A 280 -11.37 -14.13 -4.88
N LEU A 281 -12.15 -13.23 -5.48
CA LEU A 281 -13.27 -12.54 -4.84
C LEU A 281 -14.57 -12.92 -5.57
N ASN A 282 -15.64 -13.20 -4.83
CA ASN A 282 -16.97 -13.48 -5.40
C ASN A 282 -17.73 -12.21 -5.84
N GLU A 283 -17.18 -11.04 -5.57
CA GLU A 283 -17.71 -9.75 -5.99
C GLU A 283 -16.83 -9.11 -7.07
N ALA A 284 -17.46 -8.32 -7.95
CA ALA A 284 -16.74 -7.58 -8.97
C ALA A 284 -15.78 -6.56 -8.33
N ALA A 285 -14.62 -6.37 -8.95
CA ALA A 285 -13.65 -5.40 -8.46
C ALA A 285 -14.24 -3.97 -8.49
N ALA A 286 -14.25 -3.29 -7.34
CA ALA A 286 -14.46 -1.85 -7.30
C ALA A 286 -13.34 -1.17 -8.11
N LYS A 287 -13.74 -0.28 -9.01
CA LYS A 287 -12.80 0.55 -9.79
C LYS A 287 -12.76 1.93 -9.17
N SER A 288 -11.57 2.48 -8.98
CA SER A 288 -11.44 3.85 -8.51
C SER A 288 -12.08 4.78 -9.55
N VAL A 289 -12.90 5.72 -9.07
CA VAL A 289 -13.58 6.70 -9.94
C VAL A 289 -12.58 7.68 -10.55
N SER A 290 -11.44 7.88 -9.88
CA SER A 290 -10.30 8.67 -10.33
C SER A 290 -8.98 7.90 -10.09
N PRO A 291 -7.86 8.32 -10.72
CA PRO A 291 -6.55 7.79 -10.38
C PRO A 291 -6.22 8.00 -8.90
N LEU A 292 -5.67 6.97 -8.25
CA LEU A 292 -5.27 7.02 -6.84
C LEU A 292 -3.93 7.74 -6.61
N CYS A 293 -3.11 7.84 -7.66
CA CYS A 293 -1.83 8.53 -7.62
C CYS A 293 -1.79 9.67 -8.65
N GLU A 294 -1.09 10.73 -8.29
CA GLU A 294 -0.78 11.80 -9.22
C GLU A 294 0.25 11.30 -10.24
N LYS A 295 0.06 11.65 -11.52
CA LYS A 295 1.00 11.30 -12.57
C LYS A 295 2.12 12.32 -12.60
N VAL A 296 3.37 11.86 -12.46
CA VAL A 296 4.54 12.69 -12.69
C VAL A 296 4.93 12.61 -14.17
N PRO A 297 5.03 13.74 -14.90
CA PRO A 297 5.45 13.73 -16.29
C PRO A 297 6.86 13.15 -16.45
N GLU A 298 7.06 12.30 -17.45
CA GLU A 298 8.40 11.85 -17.81
C GLU A 298 9.25 13.04 -18.26
N ARG A 299 10.42 13.20 -17.66
CA ARG A 299 11.37 14.24 -18.04
C ARG A 299 12.80 13.81 -17.87
N LYS A 300 13.69 14.50 -18.58
CA LYS A 300 15.14 14.35 -18.41
C LYS A 300 15.59 15.09 -17.15
N PHE A 301 16.70 14.65 -16.57
CA PHE A 301 17.35 15.38 -15.49
C PHE A 301 17.94 16.69 -16.02
N THR A 302 17.38 17.82 -15.60
CA THR A 302 17.76 19.16 -16.10
C THR A 302 18.47 20.03 -15.07
N PHE A 303 18.46 19.64 -13.78
CA PHE A 303 19.04 20.46 -12.72
C PHE A 303 20.55 20.64 -12.93
N LYS A 304 20.98 21.90 -12.86
CA LYS A 304 22.40 22.30 -12.96
C LYS A 304 22.72 23.25 -11.82
N MET A 305 23.80 22.98 -11.12
CA MET A 305 24.35 23.93 -10.14
C MET A 305 25.22 24.96 -10.85
N THR A 306 25.09 26.22 -10.44
CA THR A 306 26.07 27.27 -10.71
C THR A 306 27.42 26.89 -10.10
N ARG A 307 28.49 27.59 -10.51
CA ARG A 307 29.83 27.38 -9.92
C ARG A 307 29.84 27.62 -8.40
N GLN A 308 29.09 28.62 -7.93
CA GLN A 308 28.99 28.97 -6.51
C GLN A 308 28.26 27.88 -5.73
N GLU A 309 27.08 27.46 -6.19
CA GLU A 309 26.32 26.36 -5.57
C GLU A 309 27.13 25.07 -5.55
N LYS A 310 27.82 24.75 -6.65
CA LYS A 310 28.67 23.55 -6.72
C LYS A 310 29.83 23.61 -5.74
N ARG A 311 30.42 24.79 -5.50
CA ARG A 311 31.48 24.99 -4.50
C ARG A 311 30.91 24.81 -3.09
N TRP A 312 29.80 25.48 -2.78
CA TRP A 312 29.11 25.39 -1.49
C TRP A 312 28.67 23.96 -1.17
N TYR A 313 28.06 23.29 -2.14
CA TYR A 313 27.63 21.89 -2.04
C TYR A 313 28.81 20.94 -1.77
N LYS A 314 29.92 21.08 -2.51
CA LYS A 314 31.14 20.28 -2.25
C LYS A 314 31.72 20.53 -0.86
N GLU A 315 31.64 21.76 -0.36
CA GLU A 315 32.10 22.12 0.98
C GLU A 315 31.22 21.49 2.06
N ARG A 316 29.89 21.59 1.94
CA ARG A 316 28.94 20.96 2.86
C ARG A 316 29.00 19.44 2.85
N ARG A 317 29.37 18.82 1.72
CA ARG A 317 29.64 17.38 1.62
C ARG A 317 30.93 16.92 2.28
N LYS A 318 31.82 17.81 2.73
CA LYS A 318 33.06 17.39 3.42
C LYS A 318 32.71 16.72 4.75
N LYS A 319 33.45 15.64 5.07
CA LYS A 319 33.31 14.81 6.28
C LYS A 319 33.18 15.60 7.59
N LYS A 320 33.85 16.77 7.70
CA LYS A 320 33.81 17.63 8.90
C LYS A 320 32.43 18.26 9.15
N ASN A 321 31.60 18.39 8.12
CA ASN A 321 30.32 19.11 8.15
C ASN A 321 29.10 18.19 8.28
N LEU A 322 29.26 16.88 8.15
CA LEU A 322 28.14 15.94 8.06
C LEU A 322 27.80 15.21 9.38
N HIS A 323 28.60 15.38 10.44
CA HIS A 323 28.43 14.76 11.78
C HIS A 323 28.19 13.22 11.85
N ASP A 324 28.04 12.54 10.71
CA ASP A 324 27.84 11.09 10.60
C ASP A 324 29.12 10.42 10.08
N LYS A 325 29.84 9.76 10.99
CA LYS A 325 31.07 9.02 10.68
C LYS A 325 30.79 7.66 10.02
N LYS A 326 29.60 7.08 10.21
CA LYS A 326 29.25 5.69 9.80
C LYS A 326 28.70 5.61 8.38
N PHE A 327 28.09 6.69 7.86
CA PHE A 327 27.58 6.75 6.48
C PHE A 327 28.64 6.44 5.40
N TYR A 328 29.91 6.74 5.66
CA TYR A 328 31.00 6.60 4.68
C TYR A 328 31.72 5.25 4.68
N GLU A 329 31.55 4.41 5.72
CA GLU A 329 32.13 3.05 5.71
C GLU A 329 31.38 2.15 4.72
N ARG A 330 30.14 2.50 4.39
CA ARG A 330 29.32 1.86 3.36
C ARG A 330 29.71 2.46 1.99
N LYS A 331 30.47 1.72 1.19
CA LYS A 331 30.91 2.11 -0.18
C LYS A 331 29.76 2.41 -1.15
N ASN A 332 28.51 2.23 -0.74
CA ASN A 332 27.34 2.32 -1.61
C ASN A 332 26.71 3.73 -1.65
N TRP A 333 27.23 4.71 -0.89
CA TRP A 333 26.82 6.14 -0.96
C TRP A 333 25.30 6.36 -0.90
N GLY A 334 24.61 5.44 -0.23
CA GLY A 334 23.15 5.41 -0.12
C GLY A 334 22.37 5.02 -1.38
N LYS A 335 23.02 4.51 -2.43
CA LYS A 335 22.33 3.91 -3.59
C LYS A 335 21.69 2.56 -3.27
N ASP A 336 22.28 1.81 -2.34
CA ASP A 336 21.77 0.53 -1.85
C ASP A 336 21.23 0.65 -0.41
N TYR A 337 20.53 1.75 -0.12
CA TYR A 337 19.42 1.66 0.83
C TYR A 337 18.25 1.10 0.04
#